data_AF-A0A955GBH0-F1
#
_entry.id   AF-A0A955GBH0-F1
#
_cell.length_a   1.000
_cell.length_b   1.000
_cell.length_c   1.000
_cell.angle_alpha   90.00
_cell.angle_beta   90.00
_cell.angle_gamma   90.00
#
_symmetry.space_group_name_H-M   'P 1'
#
loop_
_entity.id
_entity.type
_entity.pdbx_description
1 polymer ?
#
loop_
_entity_poly.entity_id
_entity_poly.type
_entity_poly.pdbx_seq_one_letter_code
_entity_poly.pdbx_strand_id
1 'polypeptide(L)'
;MNDKLAKELLDKIVGQVFGYQNPLDLEQAMTKFAFDIRLPQQVFDSATSQPTWAASMGQQKYISSDNVMQRVRSETAMQPYRSLESMESILAAWNDINFAASERQIESTNIAESDGVYHSSNVYRSIDIRKSSNILFSDGVDSCEYIVAGQTSKACQYS
;
A
#
# COMPACT_ATOMS: atom_id res chain seq x y z
N MET A 1 11.34 2.83 -1.46
CA MET A 1 11.71 3.01 -0.04
C MET A 1 12.44 1.76 0.40
N ASN A 2 13.13 1.80 1.53
CA ASN A 2 13.65 0.62 2.21
C ASN A 2 13.76 0.92 3.70
N ASP A 3 13.97 -0.13 4.49
CA ASP A 3 13.98 -0.09 5.95
C ASP A 3 15.03 0.88 6.48
N LYS A 4 16.19 1.00 5.81
CA LYS A 4 17.22 1.96 6.18
C LYS A 4 16.73 3.40 6.06
N LEU A 5 16.12 3.77 4.92
CA LEU A 5 15.56 5.10 4.71
C LEU A 5 14.34 5.36 5.62
N ALA A 6 13.55 4.34 5.93
CA ALA A 6 12.45 4.44 6.89
C ALA A 6 12.96 4.68 8.33
N LYS A 7 14.05 4.02 8.73
CA LYS A 7 14.71 4.23 10.03
C LYS A 7 15.35 5.61 10.13
N GLU A 8 16.05 6.06 9.08
CA GLU A 8 16.61 7.43 9.01
C GLU A 8 15.51 8.49 9.11
N LEU A 9 14.35 8.26 8.47
CA LEU A 9 13.19 9.13 8.60
C LEU A 9 12.60 9.10 10.03
N LEU A 10 12.39 7.92 10.62
CA LEU A 10 11.92 7.79 12.01
C LEU A 10 12.84 8.55 13.00
N ASP A 11 14.15 8.39 12.83
CA ASP A 11 15.16 9.03 13.68
C ASP A 11 15.11 10.55 13.56
N LYS A 12 14.90 11.06 12.35
CA LYS A 12 14.68 12.48 12.08
C LYS A 12 13.41 12.99 12.77
N ILE A 13 12.26 12.31 12.61
CA ILE A 13 10.99 12.76 13.19
C ILE A 13 11.08 12.80 14.72
N VAL A 14 11.55 11.72 15.35
CA VAL A 14 11.67 11.63 16.81
C VAL A 14 12.67 12.66 17.36
N GLY A 15 13.81 12.85 16.67
CA GLY A 15 14.81 13.86 17.04
C GLY A 15 14.27 15.29 16.97
N GLN A 16 13.42 15.59 16.00
CA GLN A 16 12.81 16.92 15.84
C GLN A 16 11.65 17.16 16.82
N VAL A 17 10.78 16.18 17.04
CA VAL A 17 9.60 16.33 17.91
C VAL A 17 9.97 16.31 19.40
N PHE A 18 10.95 15.48 19.80
CA PHE A 18 11.27 15.26 21.21
C PHE A 18 12.67 15.75 21.64
N GLY A 19 13.53 16.16 20.70
CA GLY A 19 14.85 16.72 21.02
C GLY A 19 15.92 15.71 21.47
N TYR A 20 15.67 14.40 21.31
CA TYR A 20 16.64 13.34 21.66
C TYR A 20 16.73 12.26 20.57
N GLN A 21 17.86 11.54 20.53
CA GLN A 21 18.08 10.47 19.57
C GLN A 21 17.08 9.32 19.75
N ASN A 22 16.40 8.93 18.67
CA ASN A 22 15.43 7.84 18.71
C ASN A 22 16.04 6.52 19.23
N PRO A 23 15.51 5.95 20.34
CA PRO A 23 15.97 4.68 20.89
C PRO A 23 15.31 3.46 20.25
N LEU A 24 14.30 3.64 19.38
CA LEU A 24 13.48 2.57 18.83
C LEU A 24 13.93 2.15 17.43
N ASP A 25 13.85 0.87 17.13
CA ASP A 25 13.82 0.38 15.75
C ASP A 25 12.43 0.56 15.11
N LEU A 26 12.28 0.16 13.83
CA LEU A 26 11.03 0.30 13.08
C LEU A 26 9.90 -0.59 13.62
N GLU A 27 10.19 -1.81 14.05
CA GLU A 27 9.19 -2.74 14.57
C GLU A 27 8.68 -2.28 15.93
N GLN A 28 9.61 -1.84 16.80
CA GLN A 28 9.30 -1.23 18.09
C GLN A 28 8.47 0.05 17.93
N ALA A 29 8.84 0.93 16.99
CA ALA A 29 8.08 2.15 16.73
C ALA A 29 6.67 1.85 16.18
N MET A 30 6.55 0.93 15.22
CA MET A 30 5.26 0.48 14.69
C MET A 30 4.38 -0.10 15.79
N THR A 31 4.91 -1.04 16.59
CA THR A 31 4.18 -1.71 17.68
C THR A 31 3.80 -0.74 18.81
N LYS A 32 4.55 0.36 18.99
CA LYS A 32 4.29 1.35 20.04
C LYS A 32 3.35 2.46 19.61
N PHE A 33 3.42 2.91 18.36
CA PHE A 33 2.71 4.10 17.89
C PHE A 33 1.58 3.83 16.89
N ALA A 34 1.59 2.69 16.20
CA ALA A 34 0.64 2.33 15.15
C ALA A 34 -0.10 1.01 15.44
N PHE A 35 -0.25 0.63 16.71
CA PHE A 35 -0.84 -0.65 17.15
C PHE A 35 -2.34 -0.78 16.82
N ASP A 36 -3.04 0.35 16.72
CA ASP A 36 -4.46 0.48 16.39
C ASP A 36 -4.71 0.91 14.94
N ILE A 37 -3.65 1.27 14.20
CA ILE A 37 -3.73 1.65 12.80
C ILE A 37 -3.77 0.38 11.94
N ARG A 38 -4.73 0.32 11.02
CA ARG A 38 -4.79 -0.72 10.00
C ARG A 38 -3.67 -0.48 8.97
N LEU A 39 -2.65 -1.34 8.99
CA LEU A 39 -1.52 -1.28 8.07
C LEU A 39 -1.64 -2.29 6.92
N PRO A 40 -0.98 -2.04 5.77
CA PRO A 40 -0.99 -2.94 4.62
C PRO A 40 -0.52 -4.33 5.01
N GLN A 41 -1.14 -5.35 4.41
CA GLN A 41 -0.74 -6.74 4.59
C GLN A 41 -0.10 -7.27 3.32
N GLN A 42 0.92 -8.11 3.49
CA GLN A 42 1.57 -8.77 2.36
C GLN A 42 0.64 -9.85 1.80
N VAL A 43 0.43 -9.82 0.49
CA VAL A 43 -0.30 -10.82 -0.28
C VAL A 43 0.54 -11.22 -1.50
N PHE A 44 0.08 -12.21 -2.26
CA PHE A 44 0.77 -12.66 -3.47
C PHE A 44 -0.04 -12.34 -4.72
N ASP A 45 0.64 -11.83 -5.73
CA ASP A 45 0.07 -11.58 -7.05
C ASP A 45 -0.25 -12.92 -7.75
N SER A 46 -1.47 -13.05 -8.25
CA SER A 46 -2.00 -14.31 -8.80
C SER A 46 -1.45 -14.65 -10.20
N ALA A 47 -0.85 -13.69 -10.90
CA ALA A 47 -0.27 -13.89 -12.23
C ALA A 47 1.24 -14.25 -12.15
N THR A 48 1.95 -13.73 -11.15
CA THR A 48 3.43 -13.81 -11.06
C THR A 48 3.94 -14.48 -9.78
N SER A 49 3.07 -14.75 -8.81
CA SER A 49 3.41 -15.24 -7.45
C SER A 49 4.41 -14.35 -6.70
N GLN A 50 4.57 -13.09 -7.12
CA GLN A 50 5.43 -12.13 -6.43
C GLN A 50 4.70 -11.51 -5.22
N PRO A 51 5.44 -11.15 -4.15
CA PRO A 51 4.86 -10.44 -3.02
C PRO A 51 4.41 -9.03 -3.43
N THR A 52 3.22 -8.65 -2.97
CA THR A 52 2.56 -7.36 -3.20
C THR A 52 1.79 -6.98 -1.92
N TRP A 53 1.22 -5.77 -1.87
CA TRP A 53 0.61 -5.23 -0.64
C TRP A 53 -0.85 -4.83 -0.86
N ALA A 54 -1.72 -5.15 0.10
CA ALA A 54 -3.14 -4.87 0.01
C ALA A 54 -3.72 -4.32 1.31
N ALA A 55 -4.67 -3.38 1.18
CA ALA A 55 -5.41 -2.78 2.29
C ALA A 55 -6.48 -3.69 2.92
N SER A 56 -6.85 -4.78 2.25
CA SER A 56 -7.90 -5.71 2.68
C SER A 56 -7.48 -7.16 2.50
N MET A 57 -7.59 -7.95 3.57
CA MET A 57 -7.46 -9.41 3.54
C MET A 57 -8.83 -10.07 3.35
N GLY A 58 -8.87 -11.23 2.68
CA GLY A 58 -10.09 -12.02 2.48
C GLY A 58 -10.47 -12.28 1.02
N GLN A 59 -9.75 -11.73 0.05
CA GLN A 59 -9.92 -12.04 -1.37
C GLN A 59 -9.07 -13.27 -1.75
N GLN A 60 -9.59 -14.14 -2.63
CA GLN A 60 -8.90 -15.37 -3.03
C GLN A 60 -7.74 -15.10 -4.00
N LYS A 61 -7.81 -14.03 -4.78
CA LYS A 61 -6.85 -13.69 -5.84
C LYS A 61 -6.61 -12.19 -5.88
N TYR A 62 -5.35 -11.80 -5.73
CA TYR A 62 -4.88 -10.42 -5.90
C TYR A 62 -4.13 -10.27 -7.22
N ILE A 63 -4.10 -9.06 -7.78
CA ILE A 63 -3.29 -8.72 -8.95
C ILE A 63 -2.76 -7.29 -8.79
N SER A 64 -1.47 -7.10 -9.06
CA SER A 64 -0.81 -5.81 -8.98
C SER A 64 -1.25 -4.89 -10.11
N SER A 65 -1.22 -3.58 -9.86
CA SER A 65 -1.53 -2.56 -10.87
C SER A 65 -0.68 -2.71 -12.14
N ASP A 66 0.60 -3.09 -12.01
CA ASP A 66 1.50 -3.31 -13.15
C ASP A 66 1.09 -4.53 -13.98
N ASN A 67 0.71 -5.65 -13.36
CA ASN A 67 0.25 -6.84 -14.09
C ASN A 67 -1.11 -6.63 -14.77
N VAL A 68 -2.01 -5.84 -14.15
CA VAL A 68 -3.25 -5.38 -14.83
C VAL A 68 -2.89 -4.58 -16.08
N MET A 69 -1.99 -3.60 -15.95
CA MET A 69 -1.56 -2.76 -17.08
C MET A 69 -0.81 -3.54 -18.16
N GLN A 70 -0.02 -4.55 -17.79
CA GLN A 70 0.64 -5.44 -18.75
C GLN A 70 -0.40 -6.23 -19.54
N ARG A 71 -1.39 -6.83 -18.86
CA ARG A 71 -2.46 -7.62 -19.50
C ARG A 71 -3.30 -6.77 -20.47
N VAL A 72 -3.63 -5.54 -20.10
CA VAL A 72 -4.32 -4.55 -20.95
C VAL A 72 -3.48 -4.11 -22.16
N ARG A 73 -2.15 -4.24 -22.10
CA ARG A 73 -1.23 -3.92 -23.21
C ARG A 73 -0.94 -5.11 -24.12
N SER A 74 -0.88 -6.34 -23.59
CA SER A 74 -0.55 -7.56 -24.33
C SER A 74 -1.75 -8.22 -24.99
N GLU A 75 -2.93 -8.10 -24.37
CA GLU A 75 -4.20 -8.63 -24.85
C GLU A 75 -5.18 -7.47 -25.04
N THR A 76 -6.23 -7.65 -25.83
CA THR A 76 -7.43 -6.83 -25.61
C THR A 76 -7.90 -7.04 -24.18
N ALA A 77 -8.27 -5.99 -23.45
CA ALA A 77 -8.82 -6.08 -22.08
C ALA A 77 -10.18 -6.82 -21.96
N MET A 78 -10.57 -7.53 -23.01
CA MET A 78 -11.79 -8.30 -23.20
C MET A 78 -11.46 -9.79 -23.17
N GLN A 79 -12.27 -10.59 -22.48
CA GLN A 79 -12.16 -12.04 -22.57
C GLN A 79 -12.68 -12.55 -23.93
N PRO A 80 -12.16 -13.68 -24.44
CA PRO A 80 -12.74 -14.34 -25.61
C PRO A 80 -14.17 -14.79 -25.31
N TYR A 81 -15.01 -14.83 -26.35
CA TYR A 81 -16.38 -15.34 -26.23
C TYR A 81 -16.39 -16.81 -25.80
N ARG A 82 -17.26 -17.14 -24.84
CA ARG A 82 -17.55 -18.51 -24.39
C ARG A 82 -19.04 -18.64 -24.08
N SER A 83 -19.57 -19.84 -24.30
CA SER A 83 -20.95 -20.16 -23.90
C SER A 83 -21.07 -20.29 -22.38
N LEU A 84 -22.16 -19.79 -21.81
CA LEU A 84 -22.44 -19.81 -20.37
C LEU A 84 -23.76 -20.54 -20.10
N GLU A 85 -23.75 -21.85 -20.35
CA GLU A 85 -24.95 -22.71 -20.33
C GLU A 85 -25.31 -23.26 -18.94
N SER A 86 -24.40 -23.18 -17.96
CA SER A 86 -24.61 -23.69 -16.61
C SER A 86 -24.09 -22.75 -15.51
N MET A 87 -24.56 -22.93 -14.28
CA MET A 87 -24.08 -22.16 -13.12
C MET A 87 -22.56 -22.35 -12.91
N GLU A 88 -22.05 -23.56 -13.11
CA GLU A 88 -20.63 -23.88 -13.01
C GLU A 88 -19.81 -23.13 -14.07
N SER A 89 -20.33 -23.03 -15.30
CA SER A 89 -19.68 -22.24 -16.36
C SER A 89 -19.63 -20.75 -16.03
N ILE A 90 -20.67 -20.21 -15.38
CA ILE A 90 -20.75 -18.81 -14.91
C ILE A 90 -19.78 -18.59 -13.73
N LEU A 91 -19.72 -19.51 -12.77
CA LEU A 91 -18.83 -19.41 -11.61
C LEU A 91 -17.35 -19.55 -11.99
N ALA A 92 -17.02 -20.47 -12.91
CA ALA A 92 -15.69 -20.54 -13.50
C ALA A 92 -15.36 -19.24 -14.23
N ALA A 93 -16.29 -18.73 -15.04
CA ALA A 93 -16.08 -17.50 -15.81
C ALA A 93 -15.89 -16.26 -14.93
N TRP A 94 -16.64 -16.16 -13.84
CA TRP A 94 -16.47 -15.16 -12.80
C TRP A 94 -15.11 -15.29 -12.13
N ASN A 95 -14.73 -16.49 -11.71
CA ASN A 95 -13.45 -16.73 -11.06
C ASN A 95 -12.27 -16.31 -11.94
N ASP A 96 -12.30 -16.52 -13.26
CA ASP A 96 -11.21 -16.14 -14.17
C ASP A 96 -10.92 -14.63 -14.24
N ILE A 97 -11.90 -13.79 -13.87
CA ILE A 97 -11.81 -12.32 -13.94
C ILE A 97 -11.89 -11.64 -12.57
N ASN A 98 -12.36 -12.34 -11.53
CA ASN A 98 -12.53 -11.80 -10.18
C ASN A 98 -11.19 -11.74 -9.44
N PHE A 99 -10.43 -10.68 -9.70
CA PHE A 99 -9.22 -10.31 -8.96
C PHE A 99 -9.47 -9.06 -8.12
N ALA A 100 -8.91 -9.05 -6.91
CA ALA A 100 -8.75 -7.83 -6.14
C ALA A 100 -7.48 -7.10 -6.60
N ALA A 101 -7.56 -5.78 -6.79
CA ALA A 101 -6.37 -4.98 -7.05
C ALA A 101 -5.52 -4.90 -5.78
N SER A 102 -4.23 -5.24 -5.88
CA SER A 102 -3.21 -4.87 -4.89
C SER A 102 -2.46 -3.61 -5.34
N GLU A 103 -1.73 -3.03 -4.39
CA GLU A 103 -0.88 -1.83 -4.48
C GLU A 103 -1.25 -0.82 -5.60
N ARG A 104 -2.05 0.19 -5.23
CA ARG A 104 -2.38 1.30 -6.13
C ARG A 104 -1.39 2.45 -5.97
N GLN A 105 -0.27 2.38 -6.68
CA GLN A 105 0.75 3.43 -6.76
C GLN A 105 0.54 4.26 -8.04
N ILE A 106 0.31 5.58 -7.92
CA ILE A 106 0.14 6.49 -9.06
C ILE A 106 0.89 7.80 -8.79
N GLU A 107 1.73 8.20 -9.75
CA GLU A 107 2.67 9.34 -9.63
C GLU A 107 3.53 9.26 -8.35
N SER A 108 3.96 8.04 -8.05
CA SER A 108 4.60 7.68 -6.79
C SER A 108 6.13 7.72 -6.86
N THR A 109 6.76 8.24 -5.81
CA THR A 109 8.22 8.23 -5.64
C THR A 109 8.60 7.71 -4.25
N ASN A 110 9.57 6.79 -4.23
CA ASN A 110 10.16 6.19 -3.03
C ASN A 110 9.13 5.62 -2.02
N ILE A 111 8.42 4.58 -2.43
CA ILE A 111 7.45 3.82 -1.61
C ILE A 111 7.99 2.43 -1.24
N ALA A 112 7.58 1.85 -0.12
CA ALA A 112 7.58 0.41 0.11
C ALA A 112 6.41 -0.01 1.02
N GLU A 113 6.04 -1.28 0.93
CA GLU A 113 5.03 -1.94 1.78
C GLU A 113 3.65 -1.27 1.83
N SER A 114 3.25 -0.50 0.81
CA SER A 114 2.08 0.40 0.87
C SER A 114 1.06 0.15 -0.24
N ASP A 115 -0.22 0.45 0.03
CA ASP A 115 -1.31 0.34 -0.95
C ASP A 115 -2.13 1.63 -0.99
N GLY A 116 -2.28 2.23 -2.18
CA GLY A 116 -2.94 3.53 -2.36
C GLY A 116 -2.03 4.67 -1.93
N VAL A 117 -1.22 5.22 -2.85
CA VAL A 117 -0.43 6.43 -2.56
C VAL A 117 -0.32 7.32 -3.79
N TYR A 118 -0.97 8.49 -3.78
CA TYR A 118 -0.96 9.45 -4.90
C TYR A 118 -0.83 10.86 -4.28
N HIS A 119 0.28 11.59 -4.26
CA HIS A 119 1.48 11.62 -5.10
C HIS A 119 2.61 11.95 -4.09
N SER A 120 3.78 11.33 -4.17
CA SER A 120 4.50 10.91 -2.94
C SER A 120 5.84 11.61 -2.64
N SER A 121 6.33 11.41 -1.40
CA SER A 121 7.75 11.15 -1.13
C SER A 121 7.94 10.39 0.19
N ASN A 122 8.88 9.43 0.23
CA ASN A 122 9.27 8.65 1.42
C ASN A 122 8.09 8.06 2.21
N VAL A 123 7.37 7.10 1.61
CA VAL A 123 6.23 6.42 2.25
C VAL A 123 6.57 4.97 2.56
N TYR A 124 6.32 4.55 3.81
CA TYR A 124 6.56 3.19 4.27
C TYR A 124 5.31 2.63 4.98
N ARG A 125 4.94 1.40 4.63
CA ARG A 125 3.92 0.58 5.31
C ARG A 125 2.61 1.32 5.64
N SER A 126 2.00 1.96 4.65
CA SER A 126 0.83 2.85 4.81
C SER A 126 -0.30 2.58 3.80
N ILE A 127 -1.56 2.94 4.13
CA ILE A 127 -2.76 2.75 3.28
C ILE A 127 -3.40 4.07 2.84
N ASP A 128 -3.79 4.15 1.56
CA ASP A 128 -4.59 5.19 0.88
C ASP A 128 -4.25 6.66 1.21
N ILE A 129 -2.96 6.98 1.18
CA ILE A 129 -2.38 8.28 1.50
C ILE A 129 -2.36 9.19 0.27
N ARG A 130 -2.86 10.43 0.37
CA ARG A 130 -2.92 11.35 -0.77
C ARG A 130 -2.14 12.66 -0.52
N LYS A 131 -1.43 13.14 -1.55
CA LYS A 131 -0.47 14.27 -1.57
C LYS A 131 0.52 14.24 -0.39
N SER A 132 1.51 13.35 -0.50
CA SER A 132 2.27 12.75 0.60
C SER A 132 3.71 13.27 0.72
N SER A 133 4.24 13.34 1.94
CA SER A 133 5.68 13.49 2.19
C SER A 133 6.11 12.98 3.57
N ASN A 134 7.13 12.12 3.63
CA ASN A 134 7.77 11.66 4.87
C ASN A 134 6.80 10.98 5.85
N ILE A 135 6.23 9.83 5.47
CA ILE A 135 5.15 9.15 6.20
C ILE A 135 5.49 7.67 6.47
N LEU A 136 5.34 7.26 7.72
CA LEU A 136 5.42 5.87 8.18
C LEU A 136 4.06 5.44 8.76
N PHE A 137 3.78 4.12 8.73
CA PHE A 137 2.74 3.43 9.51
C PHE A 137 1.38 4.16 9.63
N SER A 138 0.82 4.64 8.53
CA SER A 138 -0.39 5.49 8.53
C SER A 138 -1.51 5.00 7.60
N ASP A 139 -2.78 5.35 7.90
CA ASP A 139 -3.97 4.99 7.10
C ASP A 139 -4.85 6.23 6.82
N GLY A 140 -5.01 6.60 5.56
CA GLY A 140 -5.89 7.68 5.12
C GLY A 140 -5.50 9.08 5.61
N VAL A 141 -4.21 9.39 5.78
CA VAL A 141 -3.74 10.76 6.00
C VAL A 141 -3.55 11.53 4.67
N ASP A 142 -3.80 12.84 4.69
CA ASP A 142 -3.73 13.76 3.55
C ASP A 142 -2.92 15.01 3.95
N SER A 143 -2.11 15.53 3.03
CA SER A 143 -1.45 16.84 3.16
C SER A 143 -0.61 17.02 4.45
N CYS A 144 -0.01 15.92 4.91
CA CYS A 144 0.84 15.85 6.09
C CYS A 144 2.34 15.75 5.74
N GLU A 145 3.20 16.22 6.63
CA GLU A 145 4.64 15.98 6.58
C GLU A 145 5.17 15.41 7.90
N TYR A 146 6.12 14.47 7.85
CA TYR A 146 6.84 13.91 9.00
C TYR A 146 5.95 13.19 10.03
N ILE A 147 5.17 12.20 9.58
CA ILE A 147 4.33 11.36 10.44
C ILE A 147 4.96 9.98 10.67
N VAL A 148 4.96 9.52 11.93
CA VAL A 148 5.31 8.15 12.31
C VAL A 148 4.10 7.23 12.37
N ALA A 149 2.95 7.73 12.80
CA ALA A 149 1.70 6.99 12.91
C ALA A 149 0.53 8.00 12.88
N GLY A 150 -0.40 7.83 11.96
CA GLY A 150 -1.58 8.69 11.85
C GLY A 150 -2.72 8.02 11.10
N GLN A 151 -3.95 8.35 11.50
CA GLN A 151 -5.16 7.84 10.85
C GLN A 151 -6.11 8.99 10.52
N THR A 152 -6.74 8.94 9.33
CA THR A 152 -7.81 9.85 8.84
C THR A 152 -7.56 11.36 8.99
N SER A 153 -6.29 11.76 9.09
CA SER A 153 -5.86 13.13 9.41
C SER A 153 -5.64 13.96 8.14
N LYS A 154 -6.26 15.14 8.06
CA LYS A 154 -6.31 15.97 6.82
C LYS A 154 -5.18 16.99 6.64
N ALA A 155 -4.44 17.27 7.71
CA ALA A 155 -3.26 18.12 7.71
C ALA A 155 -2.54 17.95 9.05
N CYS A 156 -1.22 17.75 9.00
CA CYS A 156 -0.33 17.76 10.15
C CYS A 156 1.06 18.19 9.66
N GLN A 157 1.56 19.28 10.21
CA GLN A 157 2.82 19.90 9.84
C GLN A 157 3.43 20.46 11.13
N TYR A 158 4.74 20.29 11.32
CA TYR A 158 5.49 21.06 12.33
C TYR A 158 6.27 22.17 11.62
N SER A 159 6.48 23.29 12.32
CA SER A 159 7.22 24.48 11.85
C SER A 159 8.53 24.64 12.62
#